data_AF-A0ABD0J2V8-F1
#
_entry.id   AF-A0ABD0J2V8-F1
#
_cell.length_a   1.000
_cell.length_b   1.000
_cell.length_c   1.000
_cell.angle_alpha   90.00
_cell.angle_beta   90.00
_cell.angle_gamma   90.00
#
_symmetry.space_group_name_H-M   'P 1'
#
loop_
_entity.id
_entity.type
_entity.pdbx_description
1 polymer ?
#
loop_
_entity_poly.entity_id
_entity_poly.type
_entity_poly.pdbx_seq_one_letter_code
_entity_poly.pdbx_strand_id
1 'polypeptide(L)'
;MATAGDSARVTCSICMESYKGRRPKLLPCFHTFCLPCLTALEENAKLTQMPEDLGTASLSPYDKDAEKDTGTVTLTICCPTCRKDISVPSGGVASFQANFYVDDGTDAETSISSKPVLCDLCDDSKEADHRCSSCQNSVCSGCVRVHNKICQSEIKAAKQELHSTIAALMDKANGQVEVLDAALTKLAEKEKHLDQEKRAIDDTINTLYCTALRYLADARDGAFSSLRDAAQTERDRLQAEMTAAHNLKTKLSAAVLRRATSWEDLQSALLSKSDLQQFEQMLETKEQTSFFELQRDPQVGCKMQDACRAFMGIAVSVKQLHADAAFEETSENLSFPQAETSGAKQMVNKPSTIPEEWKARLDELKTQLERKVQAVQDENRSLRHDLMSSQEKNAKFFSDFAALRDKNSIMCLDVAVGQTEREKLFQELDALRSENAKLQEKHPDLCKEITSLKSQLSACSSSQVSFHAVLSADVTTTSERILYLRDVFLNIGGGYNNKTGIFTAPVTGVYMFMATSSPNKPASEHEARLDVVLENGVIGYLCASGTESASCHTAVKVQAGEKVWLRTYDQRCRFAGGWWTSFTGVLITPEV
;
A
#
# COMPACT_ATOMS: atom_id res chain seq x y z
N MET A 1 11.12 1.94 31.87
CA MET A 1 11.08 2.03 30.40
C MET A 1 9.79 2.76 30.06
N ALA A 2 9.86 4.07 29.77
CA ALA A 2 8.70 4.85 29.33
C ALA A 2 8.34 4.40 27.91
N THR A 3 7.06 4.07 27.69
CA THR A 3 6.53 3.61 26.40
C THR A 3 6.47 4.79 25.42
N ALA A 4 6.57 4.51 24.12
CA ALA A 4 6.59 5.50 23.03
C ALA A 4 5.37 6.46 22.97
N GLY A 5 4.36 6.26 23.82
CA GLY A 5 3.19 7.15 23.95
C GLY A 5 3.41 8.41 24.78
N ASP A 6 4.38 8.45 25.70
CA ASP A 6 4.62 9.63 26.54
C ASP A 6 5.41 10.73 25.83
N SER A 7 6.28 10.37 24.87
CA SER A 7 7.05 11.35 24.10
C SER A 7 6.18 12.21 23.17
N ALA A 8 5.05 11.67 22.70
CA ALA A 8 4.14 12.39 21.80
C ALA A 8 3.33 13.51 22.50
N ARG A 9 3.26 13.51 23.84
CA ARG A 9 2.52 14.51 24.62
C ARG A 9 3.28 15.82 24.80
N VAL A 10 4.60 15.84 24.62
CA VAL A 10 5.48 16.99 24.95
C VAL A 10 6.17 17.59 23.71
N THR A 11 5.83 17.10 22.52
CA THR A 11 6.40 17.55 21.24
C THR A 11 5.32 18.01 20.27
N CYS A 12 5.60 19.06 19.52
CA CYS A 12 4.70 19.58 18.48
C CYS A 12 4.67 18.66 17.26
N SER A 13 3.50 18.21 16.80
CA SER A 13 3.40 17.33 15.62
C SER A 13 3.67 18.01 14.27
N ILE A 14 3.83 19.34 14.23
CA ILE A 14 4.21 20.09 13.01
C ILE A 14 5.73 20.13 12.86
N CYS A 15 6.46 20.58 13.88
CA CYS A 15 7.92 20.73 13.83
C CYS A 15 8.68 19.58 14.50
N MET A 16 7.98 18.65 15.15
CA MET A 16 8.53 17.54 15.94
C MET A 16 9.45 17.97 17.10
N GLU A 17 9.44 19.25 17.46
CA GLU A 17 10.26 19.79 18.56
C GLU A 17 9.49 19.86 19.88
N SER A 18 10.23 19.87 20.99
CA SER A 18 9.67 20.04 22.34
C SER A 18 8.93 21.37 22.48
N TYR A 19 7.84 21.39 23.26
CA TYR A 19 7.10 22.62 23.55
C TYR A 19 7.84 23.60 24.50
N LYS A 20 8.94 23.18 25.13
CA LYS A 20 9.71 23.99 26.09
C LYS A 20 10.16 25.31 25.46
N GLY A 21 9.72 26.43 26.05
CA GLY A 21 10.04 27.78 25.56
C GLY A 21 9.35 28.18 24.25
N ARG A 22 8.46 27.35 23.69
CA ARG A 22 7.79 27.55 22.39
C ARG A 22 6.29 27.89 22.50
N ARG A 23 5.82 28.21 23.72
CA ARG A 23 4.47 28.69 24.03
C ARG A 23 3.35 27.87 23.34
N PRO A 24 3.12 26.62 23.78
CA PRO A 24 2.10 25.74 23.21
C PRO A 24 0.68 26.32 23.34
N LYS A 25 -0.14 26.15 22.30
CA LYS A 25 -1.50 26.65 22.19
C LYS A 25 -2.49 25.51 21.95
N LEU A 26 -3.61 25.52 22.65
CA LEU A 26 -4.68 24.54 22.57
C LEU A 26 -5.74 25.01 21.58
N LEU A 27 -6.01 24.20 20.54
CA LEU A 27 -7.12 24.44 19.62
C LEU A 27 -8.44 23.93 20.22
N PRO A 28 -9.61 24.42 19.74
CA PRO A 28 -10.93 23.92 20.16
C PRO A 28 -11.19 22.42 19.92
N CYS A 29 -10.35 21.77 19.11
CA CYS A 29 -10.35 20.32 18.91
C CYS A 29 -9.44 19.55 19.89
N PHE A 30 -8.96 20.22 20.94
CA PHE A 30 -8.06 19.71 21.99
C PHE A 30 -6.66 19.27 21.53
N HIS A 31 -6.30 19.50 20.27
CA HIS A 31 -4.92 19.33 19.80
C HIS A 31 -4.08 20.56 20.14
N THR A 32 -2.80 20.32 20.45
CA THR A 32 -1.86 21.35 20.89
C THR A 32 -0.74 21.53 19.88
N PHE A 33 -0.35 22.78 19.61
CA PHE A 33 0.72 23.10 18.67
C PHE A 33 1.58 24.26 19.18
N CYS A 34 2.83 24.34 18.71
CA CYS A 34 3.74 25.42 19.08
C CYS A 34 3.24 26.76 18.48
N LEU A 35 3.34 27.87 19.21
CA LEU A 35 2.91 29.17 18.69
C LEU A 35 3.58 29.52 17.34
N PRO A 36 4.91 29.34 17.16
CA PRO A 36 5.55 29.57 15.85
C PRO A 36 4.92 28.76 14.71
N CYS A 37 4.54 27.51 14.99
CA CYS A 37 3.95 26.60 14.03
C CYS A 37 2.55 27.06 13.61
N LEU A 38 1.75 27.53 14.58
CA LEU A 38 0.43 28.07 14.30
C LEU A 38 0.51 29.42 13.57
N THR A 39 1.50 30.27 13.88
CA THR A 39 1.71 31.53 13.18
C THR A 39 2.03 31.31 11.70
N ALA A 40 2.89 30.32 11.39
CA ALA A 40 3.15 29.92 10.01
C ALA A 40 1.90 29.40 9.28
N LEU A 41 1.03 28.65 9.98
CA LEU A 41 -0.26 28.20 9.42
C LEU A 41 -1.21 29.38 9.17
N GLU A 42 -1.23 30.37 10.06
CA GLU A 42 -2.02 31.59 9.92
C GLU A 42 -1.55 32.41 8.70
N GLU A 43 -0.25 32.56 8.51
CA GLU A 43 0.34 33.27 7.37
C GLU A 43 0.02 32.58 6.04
N ASN A 44 0.14 31.25 5.99
CA ASN A 44 -0.23 30.48 4.81
C ASN A 44 -1.72 30.60 4.48
N ALA A 45 -2.59 30.59 5.49
CA ALA A 45 -4.03 30.77 5.31
C ALA A 45 -4.40 32.19 4.81
N LYS A 46 -3.61 33.22 5.18
CA LYS A 46 -3.77 34.58 4.66
C LYS A 46 -3.36 34.68 3.18
N LEU A 47 -2.35 33.92 2.76
CA LEU A 47 -1.86 33.92 1.37
C LEU A 47 -2.83 33.22 0.40
N THR A 48 -3.54 32.18 0.83
CA THR A 48 -4.54 31.47 0.02
C THR A 48 -5.90 32.17 -0.07
N GLN A 49 -6.13 33.26 0.67
CA GLN A 49 -7.38 34.04 0.66
C GLN A 49 -7.31 35.34 -0.18
N MET A 50 -6.41 35.43 -1.16
CA MET A 50 -6.48 36.48 -2.20
C MET A 50 -7.37 36.03 -3.36
N PRO A 51 -8.29 36.88 -3.90
CA PRO A 51 -9.12 36.49 -5.04
C PRO A 51 -8.32 36.59 -6.34
N GLU A 52 -8.09 35.45 -7.00
CA GLU A 52 -7.77 35.41 -8.43
C GLU A 52 -9.06 35.60 -9.23
N ASP A 53 -9.18 36.76 -9.86
CA ASP A 53 -10.26 37.09 -10.79
C ASP A 53 -9.94 36.54 -12.19
N LEU A 54 -10.99 36.02 -12.83
CA LEU A 54 -11.22 35.74 -14.27
C LEU A 54 -10.81 34.37 -14.85
N GLY A 55 -11.81 33.48 -14.95
CA GLY A 55 -11.76 32.38 -15.91
C GLY A 55 -12.90 31.35 -15.84
N THR A 56 -14.09 31.72 -16.32
CA THR A 56 -15.22 30.84 -16.73
C THR A 56 -16.11 30.22 -15.64
N ALA A 57 -17.24 30.87 -15.37
CA ALA A 57 -18.43 30.23 -14.81
C ALA A 57 -19.63 30.48 -15.75
N SER A 58 -20.19 29.39 -16.29
CA SER A 58 -21.52 29.37 -16.89
C SER A 58 -22.47 28.70 -15.89
N LEU A 59 -23.20 29.56 -15.18
CA LEU A 59 -24.57 29.47 -14.64
C LEU A 59 -25.15 28.13 -14.17
N SER A 60 -25.57 28.13 -12.90
CA SER A 60 -26.91 27.67 -12.50
C SER A 60 -27.54 28.71 -11.55
N PRO A 61 -28.80 29.14 -11.77
CA PRO A 61 -29.47 30.17 -10.98
C PRO A 61 -30.56 29.61 -10.06
N TYR A 62 -30.32 29.52 -8.74
CA TYR A 62 -31.36 29.49 -7.70
C TYR A 62 -30.69 29.72 -6.33
N ASP A 63 -30.88 30.91 -5.77
CA ASP A 63 -31.54 31.10 -4.47
C ASP A 63 -31.48 32.57 -4.05
N LYS A 64 -32.66 33.08 -3.72
CA LYS A 64 -32.90 34.38 -3.10
C LYS A 64 -32.74 34.23 -1.59
N ASP A 65 -32.43 35.34 -0.95
CA ASP A 65 -32.51 35.60 0.49
C ASP A 65 -31.28 35.18 1.32
N ALA A 66 -30.31 36.08 1.40
CA ALA A 66 -29.50 36.24 2.62
C ALA A 66 -29.07 37.70 2.78
N GLU A 67 -29.31 38.19 3.98
CA GLU A 67 -29.21 39.58 4.42
C GLU A 67 -27.81 40.18 4.27
N LYS A 68 -27.78 41.50 4.12
CA LYS A 68 -26.60 42.34 4.31
C LYS A 68 -26.00 42.06 5.70
N ASP A 69 -24.94 41.27 5.75
CA ASP A 69 -24.03 41.28 6.89
C ASP A 69 -22.66 41.79 6.42
N THR A 70 -22.18 42.80 7.13
CA THR A 70 -20.88 43.44 6.91
C THR A 70 -19.78 42.43 7.24
N GLY A 71 -19.38 41.65 6.24
CA GLY A 71 -18.44 40.54 6.35
C GLY A 71 -17.08 40.97 6.90
N THR A 72 -16.90 40.78 8.20
CA THR A 72 -15.56 40.69 8.79
C THR A 72 -15.07 39.29 8.43
N VAL A 73 -14.19 39.17 7.42
CA VAL A 73 -13.63 37.88 7.01
C VAL A 73 -12.92 37.27 8.22
N THR A 74 -13.50 36.22 8.80
CA THR A 74 -12.87 35.47 9.89
C THR A 74 -11.94 34.44 9.27
N LEU A 75 -10.63 34.62 9.49
CA LEU A 75 -9.61 33.71 9.00
C LEU A 75 -9.80 32.31 9.63
N THR A 76 -9.75 31.26 8.83
CA THR A 76 -9.89 29.87 9.27
C THR A 76 -8.60 29.08 9.02
N ILE A 77 -8.23 28.21 9.95
CA ILE A 77 -7.10 27.28 9.82
C ILE A 77 -7.55 25.84 10.05
N CYS A 78 -7.03 24.88 9.28
CA CYS A 78 -7.33 23.46 9.48
C CYS A 78 -6.39 22.85 10.51
N CYS A 79 -6.92 22.09 11.47
CA CYS A 79 -6.09 21.35 12.42
C CYS A 79 -5.30 20.22 11.71
N PRO A 80 -3.96 20.18 11.80
CA PRO A 80 -3.16 19.14 11.13
C PRO A 80 -3.43 17.70 11.60
N THR A 81 -3.92 17.52 12.82
CA THR A 81 -4.12 16.18 13.39
C THR A 81 -5.51 15.61 13.07
N CYS A 82 -6.57 16.41 13.22
CA CYS A 82 -7.95 15.93 13.04
C CYS A 82 -8.71 16.59 11.88
N ARG A 83 -8.06 17.49 11.13
CA ARG A 83 -8.60 18.20 9.96
C ARG A 83 -9.86 19.05 10.21
N LYS A 84 -10.19 19.32 11.48
CA LYS A 84 -11.28 20.22 11.84
C LYS A 84 -10.91 21.67 11.51
N ASP A 85 -11.83 22.40 10.88
CA ASP A 85 -11.69 23.83 10.60
C ASP A 85 -11.87 24.64 11.89
N ILE A 86 -10.89 25.51 12.17
CA ILE A 86 -10.84 26.33 13.37
C ILE A 86 -10.85 27.81 12.96
N SER A 87 -11.84 28.56 13.43
CA SER A 87 -11.88 30.02 13.28
C SER A 87 -10.82 30.68 14.16
N VAL A 88 -9.96 31.49 13.56
CA VAL A 88 -8.92 32.25 14.24
C VAL A 88 -9.55 33.50 14.89
N PRO A 89 -9.34 33.73 16.20
CA PRO A 89 -9.83 34.92 16.88
C PRO A 89 -9.22 36.22 16.30
N SER A 90 -9.84 37.37 16.58
CA SER A 90 -9.37 38.69 16.08
C SER A 90 -7.93 39.07 16.50
N GLY A 91 -7.40 38.49 17.58
CA GLY A 91 -5.99 38.63 17.99
C GLY A 91 -5.02 37.60 17.39
N GLY A 92 -5.44 36.88 16.35
CA GLY A 92 -4.64 35.86 15.67
C GLY A 92 -4.54 34.55 16.46
N VAL A 93 -3.70 33.62 15.99
CA VAL A 93 -3.50 32.32 16.64
C VAL A 93 -2.84 32.43 18.02
N ALA A 94 -2.24 33.57 18.34
CA ALA A 94 -1.72 33.86 19.68
C ALA A 94 -2.83 33.95 20.75
N SER A 95 -4.06 34.25 20.36
CA SER A 95 -5.21 34.35 21.26
C SER A 95 -5.82 33.00 21.67
N PHE A 96 -5.37 31.89 21.08
CA PHE A 96 -5.74 30.58 21.59
C PHE A 96 -5.23 30.36 23.03
N GLN A 97 -5.96 29.55 23.80
CA GLN A 97 -5.60 29.24 25.17
C GLN A 97 -4.21 28.60 25.21
N ALA A 98 -3.34 29.07 26.11
CA ALA A 98 -2.06 28.42 26.34
C ALA A 98 -2.29 27.05 26.99
N ASN A 99 -1.59 26.03 26.53
CA ASN A 99 -1.66 24.71 27.15
C ASN A 99 -0.56 24.57 28.21
N PHE A 100 -0.93 24.80 29.47
CA PHE A 100 -0.01 24.74 30.60
C PHE A 100 0.34 23.31 31.04
N TYR A 101 -0.31 22.28 30.49
CA TYR A 101 -0.08 20.87 30.86
C TYR A 101 1.08 20.20 30.11
N VAL A 102 1.64 20.87 29.10
CA VAL A 102 2.72 20.34 28.23
C VAL A 102 4.02 21.15 28.33
N ASP A 103 4.05 22.15 29.21
CA ASP A 103 5.26 22.89 29.59
C ASP A 103 5.77 22.25 30.89
N ASP A 104 6.76 21.36 30.80
CA ASP A 104 7.35 20.66 31.97
C ASP A 104 8.05 21.68 32.88
N GLY A 105 7.29 22.31 33.76
CA GLY A 105 7.75 23.10 34.89
C GLY A 105 8.18 22.18 36.04
N THR A 106 9.34 21.54 35.91
CA THR A 106 10.10 21.04 37.07
C THR A 106 11.29 21.94 37.35
N ASP A 107 11.00 23.19 37.72
CA ASP A 107 11.97 24.04 38.44
C ASP A 107 11.69 23.92 39.94
N ALA A 108 11.95 22.73 40.49
CA ALA A 108 12.25 22.60 41.90
C ALA A 108 13.77 22.50 42.01
N GLU A 109 14.34 23.48 42.73
CA GLU A 109 15.75 23.56 43.14
C GLU A 109 16.73 24.04 42.06
N THR A 110 16.95 25.35 41.99
CA THR A 110 18.15 26.03 42.54
C THR A 110 18.26 27.41 41.87
N SER A 111 17.73 28.48 42.49
CA SER A 111 18.16 29.87 42.25
C SER A 111 17.43 30.81 43.19
N ILE A 112 18.10 31.21 44.27
CA ILE A 112 17.74 32.37 45.07
C ILE A 112 18.03 33.60 44.20
N SER A 113 17.00 34.17 43.60
CA SER A 113 17.03 35.52 43.03
C SER A 113 15.76 36.24 43.43
N SER A 114 15.92 37.13 44.39
CA SER A 114 14.90 37.98 45.00
C SER A 114 14.23 38.88 43.95
N LYS A 115 13.09 38.45 43.41
CA LYS A 115 12.07 39.34 42.83
C LYS A 115 10.78 39.21 43.64
N PRO A 116 10.17 40.32 44.08
CA PRO A 116 8.94 40.25 44.86
C PRO A 116 7.80 39.74 43.99
N VAL A 117 7.12 38.70 44.47
CA VAL A 117 5.91 38.16 43.84
C VAL A 117 4.78 39.16 44.07
N LEU A 118 4.07 39.57 43.02
CA LEU A 118 3.00 40.56 43.10
C LEU A 118 1.64 39.89 43.34
N CYS A 119 0.71 40.65 43.92
CA CYS A 119 -0.64 40.19 44.19
C CYS A 119 -1.49 40.08 42.91
N ASP A 120 -2.04 38.89 42.66
CA ASP A 120 -2.84 38.56 41.47
C ASP A 120 -4.25 39.20 41.47
N LEU A 121 -4.65 39.85 42.57
CA LEU A 121 -6.04 40.27 42.83
C LEU A 121 -6.22 41.78 43.04
N CYS A 122 -5.15 42.56 43.05
CA CYS A 122 -5.26 44.02 43.21
C CYS A 122 -4.52 44.75 42.09
N ASP A 123 -5.15 45.82 41.59
CA ASP A 123 -4.56 46.66 40.54
C ASP A 123 -3.35 47.47 41.03
N ASP A 124 -3.20 47.62 42.35
CA ASP A 124 -2.09 48.34 42.99
C ASP A 124 -0.73 47.62 42.92
N SER A 125 -0.66 46.41 42.33
CA SER A 125 0.58 45.62 42.19
C SER A 125 1.39 45.53 43.50
N LYS A 126 0.70 45.32 44.63
CA LYS A 126 1.33 45.17 45.94
C LYS A 126 2.04 43.83 46.04
N GLU A 127 3.13 43.76 46.80
CA GLU A 127 3.83 42.51 47.07
C GLU A 127 2.89 41.51 47.77
N ALA A 128 2.94 40.25 47.31
CA ALA A 128 2.11 39.18 47.80
C ALA A 128 2.76 38.53 49.04
N ASP A 129 2.07 38.62 50.17
CA ASP A 129 2.51 38.06 51.45
C ASP A 129 2.01 36.61 51.66
N HIS A 130 1.03 36.17 50.87
CA HIS A 130 0.33 34.89 51.08
C HIS A 130 0.10 34.14 49.76
N ARG A 131 0.40 32.84 49.71
CA ARG A 131 0.04 31.97 48.58
C ARG A 131 -1.08 31.03 48.97
N CYS A 132 -2.18 31.03 48.23
CA CYS A 132 -3.32 30.18 48.53
C CYS A 132 -3.03 28.72 48.14
N SER A 133 -3.09 27.78 49.09
CA SER A 133 -2.87 26.35 48.82
C SER A 133 -3.95 25.70 47.94
N SER A 134 -5.09 26.36 47.78
CA SER A 134 -6.26 25.80 47.10
C SER A 134 -6.36 26.18 45.62
N CYS A 135 -5.83 27.35 45.23
CA CYS A 135 -5.82 27.82 43.85
C CYS A 135 -4.43 28.31 43.38
N GLN A 136 -3.41 28.26 44.23
CA GLN A 136 -2.03 28.67 44.00
C GLN A 136 -1.77 30.16 43.72
N ASN A 137 -2.80 31.01 43.70
CA ASN A 137 -2.67 32.46 43.53
C ASN A 137 -1.87 33.09 44.69
N SER A 138 -1.07 34.10 44.36
CA SER A 138 -0.29 34.91 45.29
C SER A 138 -1.06 36.19 45.60
N VAL A 139 -1.33 36.44 46.88
CA VAL A 139 -2.28 37.43 47.35
C VAL A 139 -1.65 38.27 48.47
N CYS A 140 -1.84 39.59 48.45
CA CYS A 140 -1.38 40.48 49.52
C CYS A 140 -2.26 40.34 50.78
N SER A 141 -1.72 40.78 51.92
CA SER A 141 -2.41 40.81 53.22
C SER A 141 -3.79 41.51 53.21
N GLY A 142 -4.04 42.46 52.29
CA GLY A 142 -5.35 43.08 52.10
C GLY A 142 -6.38 42.21 51.37
N CYS A 143 -5.95 41.50 50.33
CA CYS A 143 -6.82 40.70 49.46
C CYS A 143 -7.07 39.29 50.01
N VAL A 144 -6.23 38.79 50.91
CA VAL A 144 -6.30 37.39 51.41
C VAL A 144 -7.63 37.07 52.10
N ARG A 145 -8.25 38.03 52.78
CA ARG A 145 -9.53 37.83 53.48
C ARG A 145 -10.70 37.67 52.50
N VAL A 146 -10.71 38.46 51.42
CA VAL A 146 -11.73 38.38 50.37
C VAL A 146 -11.53 37.12 49.55
N HIS A 147 -10.26 36.85 49.18
CA HIS A 147 -9.87 35.64 48.48
C HIS A 147 -10.26 34.37 49.24
N ASN A 148 -9.96 34.29 50.54
CA ASN A 148 -10.32 33.13 51.35
C ASN A 148 -11.83 32.92 51.44
N LYS A 149 -12.65 33.97 51.46
CA LYS A 149 -14.12 33.82 51.44
C LYS A 149 -14.64 33.25 50.12
N ILE A 150 -14.13 33.74 48.98
CA ILE A 150 -14.59 33.30 47.65
C ILE A 150 -14.01 31.92 47.29
N CYS A 151 -12.75 31.67 47.65
CA CYS A 151 -12.03 30.44 47.31
C CYS A 151 -12.44 29.24 48.19
N GLN A 152 -12.91 29.46 49.42
CA GLN A 152 -13.24 28.36 50.34
C GLN A 152 -14.59 27.68 50.07
N SER A 153 -15.61 28.36 49.55
CA SER A 153 -16.97 27.80 49.45
C SER A 153 -17.42 27.44 48.05
N GLU A 154 -17.24 28.30 47.05
CA GLU A 154 -17.91 28.13 45.74
C GLU A 154 -17.03 27.41 44.72
N ILE A 155 -15.75 27.77 44.62
CA ILE A 155 -14.84 27.21 43.60
C ILE A 155 -14.46 25.76 43.91
N LYS A 156 -14.28 25.40 45.18
CA LYS A 156 -13.96 24.01 45.58
C LYS A 156 -15.13 23.06 45.36
N ALA A 157 -16.33 23.46 45.79
CA ALA A 157 -17.54 22.67 45.61
C ALA A 157 -17.84 22.47 44.12
N ALA A 158 -17.82 23.55 43.33
CA ALA A 158 -18.04 23.47 41.88
C ALA A 158 -16.98 22.65 41.15
N LYS A 159 -15.69 22.75 41.54
CA LYS A 159 -14.62 21.93 40.96
C LYS A 159 -14.81 20.45 41.29
N GLN A 160 -15.17 20.14 42.54
CA GLN A 160 -15.38 18.76 42.97
C GLN A 160 -16.60 18.13 42.29
N GLU A 161 -17.69 18.88 42.14
CA GLU A 161 -18.90 18.46 41.44
C GLU A 161 -18.65 18.25 39.93
N LEU A 162 -17.92 19.17 39.29
CA LEU A 162 -17.52 19.04 37.90
C LEU A 162 -16.60 17.83 37.69
N HIS A 163 -15.62 17.64 38.57
CA HIS A 163 -14.72 16.48 38.52
C HIS A 163 -15.47 15.16 38.72
N SER A 164 -16.43 15.08 39.65
CA SER A 164 -17.25 13.87 39.82
C SER A 164 -18.13 13.59 38.61
N THR A 165 -18.67 14.64 37.98
CA THR A 165 -19.50 14.50 36.77
C THR A 165 -18.66 14.03 35.58
N ILE A 166 -17.48 14.61 35.38
CA ILE A 166 -16.54 14.19 34.34
C ILE A 166 -16.08 12.74 34.58
N ALA A 167 -15.76 12.36 35.82
CA ALA A 167 -15.40 11.00 36.17
C ALA A 167 -16.52 10.00 35.82
N ALA A 168 -17.77 10.29 36.21
CA ALA A 168 -18.91 9.44 35.89
C ALA A 168 -19.17 9.31 34.38
N LEU A 169 -18.98 10.39 33.61
CA LEU A 169 -19.10 10.35 32.15
C LEU A 169 -17.97 9.56 31.50
N MET A 170 -16.73 9.69 31.99
CA MET A 170 -15.59 8.90 31.52
C MET A 170 -15.80 7.41 31.81
N ASP A 171 -16.27 7.04 32.99
CA ASP A 171 -16.55 5.65 33.34
C ASP A 171 -17.63 5.05 32.42
N LYS A 172 -18.70 5.83 32.14
CA LYS A 172 -19.74 5.42 31.20
C LYS A 172 -19.21 5.26 29.77
N ALA A 173 -18.38 6.19 29.31
CA ALA A 173 -17.77 6.13 27.98
C ALA A 173 -16.84 4.91 27.87
N ASN A 174 -16.01 4.66 28.87
CA ASN A 174 -15.12 3.51 28.92
C ASN A 174 -15.90 2.19 28.89
N GLY A 175 -16.98 2.07 29.68
CA GLY A 175 -17.83 0.88 29.63
C GLY A 175 -18.52 0.68 28.28
N GLN A 176 -18.90 1.76 27.58
CA GLN A 176 -19.43 1.67 26.22
C GLN A 176 -18.37 1.23 25.20
N VAL A 177 -17.14 1.74 25.32
CA VAL A 177 -16.01 1.33 24.47
C VAL A 177 -15.72 -0.16 24.67
N GLU A 178 -15.68 -0.66 25.91
CA GLU A 178 -15.46 -2.08 26.19
C GLU A 178 -16.52 -2.99 25.53
N VAL A 179 -17.79 -2.59 25.57
CA VAL A 179 -18.88 -3.34 24.90
C VAL A 179 -18.71 -3.33 23.39
N LEU A 180 -18.32 -2.20 22.80
CA LEU A 180 -18.09 -2.09 21.36
C LEU A 180 -16.87 -2.92 20.93
N ASP A 181 -15.78 -2.90 21.70
CA ASP A 181 -14.59 -3.72 21.42
C ASP A 181 -14.91 -5.21 21.49
N ALA A 182 -15.70 -5.65 22.47
CA ALA A 182 -16.17 -7.02 22.56
C ALA A 182 -17.08 -7.41 21.38
N ALA A 183 -17.94 -6.50 20.93
CA ALA A 183 -18.81 -6.72 19.77
C ALA A 183 -18.00 -6.81 18.47
N LEU A 184 -17.02 -5.92 18.27
CA LEU A 184 -16.12 -5.93 17.12
C LEU A 184 -15.31 -7.23 17.06
N THR A 185 -14.81 -7.69 18.22
CA THR A 185 -14.09 -8.98 18.31
C THR A 185 -14.97 -10.14 17.88
N LYS A 186 -16.22 -10.19 18.36
CA LYS A 186 -17.19 -11.24 17.96
C LYS A 186 -17.55 -11.19 16.47
N LEU A 187 -17.66 -9.99 15.89
CA LEU A 187 -17.93 -9.84 14.46
C LEU A 187 -16.73 -10.31 13.62
N ALA A 188 -15.51 -9.99 14.02
CA ALA A 188 -14.29 -10.47 13.37
C ALA A 188 -14.17 -12.00 13.45
N GLU A 189 -14.53 -12.62 14.57
CA GLU A 189 -14.59 -14.08 14.70
C GLU A 189 -15.61 -14.70 13.74
N LYS A 190 -16.80 -14.09 13.60
CA LYS A 190 -17.84 -14.56 12.66
C LYS A 190 -17.42 -14.41 11.20
N GLU A 191 -16.78 -13.32 10.83
CA GLU A 191 -16.23 -13.11 9.50
C GLU A 191 -15.17 -14.18 9.18
N LYS A 192 -14.27 -14.44 10.12
CA LYS A 192 -13.26 -15.51 9.99
C LYS A 192 -13.90 -16.89 9.81
N HIS A 193 -14.98 -17.18 10.54
CA HIS A 193 -15.72 -18.43 10.41
C HIS A 193 -16.37 -18.56 9.04
N LEU A 194 -17.02 -17.50 8.55
CA LEU A 194 -17.61 -17.46 7.21
C LEU A 194 -16.55 -17.70 6.12
N ASP A 195 -15.37 -17.10 6.25
CA ASP A 195 -14.26 -17.31 5.32
C ASP A 195 -13.69 -18.73 5.37
N GLN A 196 -13.76 -19.40 6.52
CA GLN A 196 -13.37 -20.82 6.64
C GLN A 196 -14.39 -21.73 5.97
N GLU A 197 -15.69 -21.50 6.18
CA GLU A 197 -16.76 -22.25 5.53
C GLU A 197 -16.73 -22.08 4.00
N LYS A 198 -16.57 -20.84 3.53
CA LYS A 198 -16.42 -20.55 2.10
C LYS A 198 -15.25 -21.32 1.50
N ARG A 199 -14.08 -21.29 2.14
CA ARG A 199 -12.89 -22.02 1.65
C ARG A 199 -13.12 -23.52 1.60
N ALA A 200 -13.77 -24.11 2.60
CA ALA A 200 -14.09 -25.53 2.58
C ALA A 200 -15.02 -25.92 1.43
N ILE A 201 -16.01 -25.05 1.11
CA ILE A 201 -16.90 -25.25 -0.03
C ILE A 201 -16.12 -25.08 -1.36
N ASP A 202 -15.30 -24.05 -1.49
CA ASP A 202 -14.45 -23.83 -2.67
C ASP A 202 -13.52 -25.04 -2.93
N ASP A 203 -12.87 -25.57 -1.89
CA ASP A 203 -12.02 -26.76 -1.99
C ASP A 203 -12.82 -28.00 -2.43
N THR A 204 -14.03 -28.15 -1.92
CA THR A 204 -14.94 -29.25 -2.30
C THR A 204 -15.34 -29.14 -3.77
N ILE A 205 -15.75 -27.94 -4.22
CA ILE A 205 -16.11 -27.68 -5.62
C ILE A 205 -14.93 -27.99 -6.55
N ASN A 206 -13.73 -27.50 -6.21
CA ASN A 206 -12.53 -27.74 -7.00
C ASN A 206 -12.17 -29.23 -7.05
N THR A 207 -12.28 -29.94 -5.94
CA THR A 207 -12.01 -31.39 -5.87
C THR A 207 -12.99 -32.17 -6.74
N LEU A 208 -14.28 -31.83 -6.71
CA LEU A 208 -15.31 -32.44 -7.56
C LEU A 208 -15.07 -32.13 -9.04
N TYR A 209 -14.71 -30.89 -9.37
CA TYR A 209 -14.36 -30.48 -10.74
C TYR A 209 -13.16 -31.27 -11.29
N CYS A 210 -12.06 -31.36 -10.53
CA CYS A 210 -10.90 -32.16 -10.90
C CYS A 210 -11.24 -33.64 -11.08
N THR A 211 -12.10 -34.17 -10.22
CA THR A 211 -12.57 -35.56 -10.32
C THR A 211 -13.39 -35.79 -11.60
N ALA A 212 -14.30 -34.87 -11.95
CA ALA A 212 -15.08 -34.94 -13.17
C ALA A 212 -14.20 -34.84 -14.43
N LEU A 213 -13.22 -33.93 -14.44
CA LEU A 213 -12.24 -33.84 -15.53
C LEU A 213 -11.45 -35.14 -15.71
N ARG A 214 -11.05 -35.78 -14.61
CA ARG A 214 -10.35 -37.08 -14.66
C ARG A 214 -11.22 -38.14 -15.31
N TYR A 215 -12.49 -38.28 -14.93
CA TYR A 215 -13.40 -39.25 -15.56
C TYR A 215 -13.58 -38.99 -17.06
N LEU A 216 -13.68 -37.73 -17.47
CA LEU A 216 -13.76 -37.37 -18.89
C LEU A 216 -12.46 -37.68 -19.64
N ALA A 217 -11.30 -37.44 -19.02
CA ALA A 217 -10.00 -37.78 -19.58
C ALA A 217 -9.86 -39.30 -19.74
N ASP A 218 -10.22 -40.08 -18.73
CA ASP A 218 -10.19 -41.55 -18.75
C ASP A 218 -11.09 -42.10 -19.89
N ALA A 219 -12.30 -41.54 -20.06
CA ALA A 219 -13.21 -41.92 -21.14
C ALA A 219 -12.66 -41.56 -22.54
N ARG A 220 -12.05 -40.37 -22.68
CA ARG A 220 -11.40 -39.93 -23.91
C ARG A 220 -10.24 -40.87 -24.28
N ASP A 221 -9.39 -41.18 -23.30
CA ASP A 221 -8.21 -42.01 -23.52
C ASP A 221 -8.61 -43.45 -23.87
N GLY A 222 -9.69 -43.96 -23.25
CA GLY A 222 -10.34 -45.21 -23.66
C GLY A 222 -10.81 -45.19 -25.12
N ALA A 223 -11.49 -44.13 -25.56
CA ALA A 223 -11.93 -43.99 -26.94
C ALA A 223 -10.76 -43.93 -27.95
N PHE A 224 -9.68 -43.22 -27.60
CA PHE A 224 -8.46 -43.20 -28.42
C PHE A 224 -7.76 -44.55 -28.46
N SER A 225 -7.77 -45.32 -27.37
CA SER A 225 -7.23 -46.68 -27.36
C SER A 225 -8.02 -47.57 -28.32
N SER A 226 -9.35 -47.58 -28.23
CA SER A 226 -10.20 -48.36 -29.13
C SER A 226 -10.01 -47.99 -30.61
N LEU A 227 -9.85 -46.69 -30.92
CA LEU A 227 -9.53 -46.24 -32.28
C LEU A 227 -8.18 -46.76 -32.76
N ARG A 228 -7.17 -46.73 -31.89
CA ARG A 228 -5.82 -47.22 -32.22
C ARG A 228 -5.82 -48.72 -32.50
N ASP A 229 -6.54 -49.50 -31.69
CA ASP A 229 -6.65 -50.95 -31.86
C ASP A 229 -7.38 -51.30 -33.15
N ALA A 230 -8.47 -50.59 -33.46
CA ALA A 230 -9.19 -50.75 -34.72
C ALA A 230 -8.32 -50.39 -35.94
N ALA A 231 -7.58 -49.28 -35.87
CA ALA A 231 -6.65 -48.89 -36.93
C ALA A 231 -5.48 -49.85 -37.10
N GLN A 232 -4.98 -50.43 -36.01
CA GLN A 232 -3.93 -51.44 -36.08
C GLN A 232 -4.46 -52.74 -36.73
N THR A 233 -5.67 -53.17 -36.37
CA THR A 233 -6.30 -54.36 -36.96
C THR A 233 -6.46 -54.23 -38.47
N GLU A 234 -6.97 -53.09 -38.95
CA GLU A 234 -7.09 -52.83 -40.40
C GLU A 234 -5.72 -52.74 -41.09
N ARG A 235 -4.72 -52.13 -40.44
CA ARG A 235 -3.34 -52.10 -40.96
C ARG A 235 -2.78 -53.51 -41.12
N ASP A 236 -2.95 -54.37 -40.13
CA ASP A 236 -2.49 -55.75 -40.17
C ASP A 236 -3.19 -56.54 -41.28
N ARG A 237 -4.50 -56.31 -41.49
CA ARG A 237 -5.26 -56.90 -42.60
C ARG A 237 -4.69 -56.49 -43.96
N LEU A 238 -4.53 -55.18 -44.19
CA LEU A 238 -3.96 -54.64 -45.44
C LEU A 238 -2.54 -55.17 -45.69
N GLN A 239 -1.74 -55.27 -44.64
CA GLN A 239 -0.36 -55.75 -44.75
C GLN A 239 -0.30 -57.25 -45.06
N ALA A 240 -1.24 -58.06 -44.54
CA ALA A 240 -1.40 -59.46 -44.91
C ALA A 240 -1.82 -59.61 -46.39
N GLU A 241 -2.78 -58.82 -46.85
CA GLU A 241 -3.22 -58.78 -48.26
C GLU A 241 -2.05 -58.37 -49.20
N MET A 242 -1.29 -57.32 -48.85
CA MET A 242 -0.10 -56.91 -49.59
C MET A 242 0.96 -58.02 -49.66
N THR A 243 1.20 -58.72 -48.56
CA THR A 243 2.18 -59.82 -48.50
C THR A 243 1.75 -61.00 -49.36
N ALA A 244 0.46 -61.36 -49.32
CA ALA A 244 -0.12 -62.39 -50.19
C ALA A 244 0.03 -62.03 -51.67
N ALA A 245 -0.31 -60.80 -52.06
CA ALA A 245 -0.16 -60.30 -53.42
C ALA A 245 1.31 -60.29 -53.87
N HIS A 246 2.23 -59.86 -53.00
CA HIS A 246 3.67 -59.87 -53.29
C HIS A 246 4.20 -61.29 -53.51
N ASN A 247 3.78 -62.26 -52.69
CA ASN A 247 4.15 -63.66 -52.84
C ASN A 247 3.64 -64.25 -54.17
N LEU A 248 2.39 -63.96 -54.54
CA LEU A 248 1.82 -64.38 -55.84
C LEU A 248 2.56 -63.75 -57.01
N LYS A 249 2.83 -62.44 -56.97
CA LYS A 249 3.64 -61.74 -57.97
C LYS A 249 5.04 -62.35 -58.10
N THR A 250 5.69 -62.68 -56.99
CA THR A 250 7.04 -63.24 -56.98
C THR A 250 7.07 -64.65 -57.57
N LYS A 251 6.08 -65.50 -57.22
CA LYS A 251 5.90 -66.82 -57.85
C LYS A 251 5.71 -66.72 -59.35
N LEU A 252 4.80 -65.84 -59.80
CA LEU A 252 4.52 -65.61 -61.22
C LEU A 252 5.76 -65.09 -61.96
N SER A 253 6.46 -64.13 -61.37
CA SER A 253 7.69 -63.54 -61.95
C SER A 253 8.80 -64.57 -62.07
N ALA A 254 8.98 -65.43 -61.06
CA ALA A 254 9.97 -66.51 -61.10
C ALA A 254 9.64 -67.57 -62.17
N ALA A 255 8.37 -67.91 -62.37
CA ALA A 255 7.93 -68.82 -63.43
C ALA A 255 8.16 -68.23 -64.83
N VAL A 256 7.93 -66.93 -65.02
CA VAL A 256 8.18 -66.22 -66.28
C VAL A 256 9.68 -66.10 -66.58
N LEU A 257 10.51 -65.76 -65.58
CA LEU A 257 11.97 -65.60 -65.73
C LEU A 257 12.70 -66.93 -65.99
N ARG A 258 12.21 -68.05 -65.47
CA ARG A 258 12.84 -69.36 -65.67
C ARG A 258 12.65 -69.95 -67.07
N ARG A 259 11.89 -69.31 -67.98
CA ARG A 259 11.47 -69.91 -69.28
C ARG A 259 11.04 -71.35 -69.05
N ALA A 260 9.93 -71.52 -68.30
CA ALA A 260 9.47 -72.82 -67.82
C ALA A 260 9.70 -73.94 -68.85
N THR A 261 10.45 -74.94 -68.42
CA THR A 261 10.88 -76.07 -69.26
C THR A 261 9.76 -77.08 -69.52
N SER A 262 8.60 -76.91 -68.87
CA SER A 262 7.41 -77.75 -68.97
C SER A 262 6.13 -76.92 -68.95
N TRP A 263 5.11 -77.34 -69.71
CA TRP A 263 3.77 -76.73 -69.76
C TRP A 263 3.03 -76.84 -68.42
N GLU A 264 3.25 -77.92 -67.66
CA GLU A 264 2.60 -78.17 -66.37
C GLU A 264 3.10 -77.20 -65.28
N ASP A 265 4.36 -76.76 -65.36
CA ASP A 265 4.95 -75.78 -64.45
C ASP A 265 4.41 -74.36 -64.71
N LEU A 266 4.12 -74.02 -65.96
CA LEU A 266 3.46 -72.77 -66.33
C LEU A 266 1.99 -72.76 -65.92
N GLN A 267 1.30 -73.88 -66.15
CA GLN A 267 -0.12 -74.01 -65.83
C GLN A 267 -0.39 -73.98 -64.32
N SER A 268 0.51 -74.53 -63.51
CA SER A 268 0.42 -74.49 -62.04
C SER A 268 0.84 -73.15 -61.42
N ALA A 269 1.64 -72.34 -62.13
CA ALA A 269 2.08 -71.03 -61.67
C ALA A 269 1.10 -69.89 -61.99
N LEU A 270 0.22 -70.07 -62.99
CA LEU A 270 -0.79 -69.10 -63.38
C LEU A 270 -1.85 -68.93 -62.27
N LEU A 271 -2.16 -67.68 -61.95
CA LEU A 271 -3.27 -67.31 -61.05
C LEU A 271 -4.59 -67.90 -61.56
N SER A 272 -5.46 -68.36 -60.65
CA SER A 272 -6.79 -68.78 -61.05
C SER A 272 -7.59 -67.57 -61.56
N LYS A 273 -8.58 -67.79 -62.43
CA LYS A 273 -9.47 -66.72 -62.91
C LYS A 273 -10.19 -65.99 -61.76
N SER A 274 -10.47 -66.70 -60.66
CA SER A 274 -11.11 -66.13 -59.48
C SER A 274 -10.18 -65.16 -58.74
N ASP A 275 -8.90 -65.51 -58.60
CA ASP A 275 -7.92 -64.67 -57.91
C ASP A 275 -7.65 -63.39 -58.72
N LEU A 276 -7.57 -63.51 -60.04
CA LEU A 276 -7.36 -62.37 -60.95
C LEU A 276 -8.55 -61.41 -60.95
N GLN A 277 -9.79 -61.94 -60.95
CA GLN A 277 -11.01 -61.13 -60.83
C GLN A 277 -11.11 -60.39 -59.50
N GLN A 278 -10.67 -60.98 -58.39
CA GLN A 278 -10.66 -60.29 -57.09
C GLN A 278 -9.72 -59.08 -57.08
N PHE A 279 -8.53 -59.19 -57.67
CA PHE A 279 -7.60 -58.05 -57.77
C PHE A 279 -8.05 -56.99 -58.78
N GLU A 280 -8.69 -57.38 -59.88
CA GLU A 280 -9.31 -56.44 -60.84
C GLU A 280 -10.46 -55.65 -60.18
N GLN A 281 -11.31 -56.32 -59.38
CA GLN A 281 -12.41 -55.70 -58.65
C GLN A 281 -11.93 -54.75 -57.53
N MET A 282 -10.79 -55.05 -56.90
CA MET A 282 -10.11 -54.12 -55.97
C MET A 282 -9.55 -52.87 -56.65
N LEU A 283 -9.19 -52.93 -57.94
CA LEU A 283 -8.71 -51.78 -58.71
C LEU A 283 -9.85 -50.90 -59.23
N GLU A 284 -11.05 -51.45 -59.39
CA GLU A 284 -12.26 -50.73 -59.85
C GLU A 284 -13.06 -50.07 -58.71
N THR A 285 -12.87 -50.50 -57.47
CA THR A 285 -13.53 -49.90 -56.30
C THR A 285 -12.86 -48.56 -55.96
N LYS A 286 -13.51 -47.45 -56.35
CA LYS A 286 -13.10 -46.09 -55.99
C LYS A 286 -12.84 -45.98 -54.49
N GLU A 287 -11.67 -45.42 -54.16
CA GLU A 287 -11.15 -45.11 -52.83
C GLU A 287 -12.24 -44.96 -51.76
N GLN A 288 -12.27 -45.92 -50.84
CA GLN A 288 -13.12 -45.86 -49.65
C GLN A 288 -12.58 -44.73 -48.75
N THR A 289 -13.22 -43.56 -48.78
CA THR A 289 -12.70 -42.32 -48.16
C THR A 289 -12.89 -42.25 -46.64
N SER A 290 -13.47 -43.26 -46.00
CA SER A 290 -13.64 -43.32 -44.55
C SER A 290 -13.57 -44.74 -44.01
N PHE A 291 -12.60 -45.00 -43.13
CA PHE A 291 -12.42 -46.29 -42.43
C PHE A 291 -13.13 -46.35 -41.07
N PHE A 292 -13.56 -45.20 -40.53
CA PHE A 292 -14.14 -45.11 -39.19
C PHE A 292 -15.31 -44.12 -39.17
N GLU A 293 -16.37 -44.45 -38.44
CA GLU A 293 -17.53 -43.58 -38.17
C GLU A 293 -17.74 -43.47 -36.66
N LEU A 294 -17.74 -42.24 -36.13
CA LEU A 294 -17.90 -41.97 -34.70
C LEU A 294 -19.40 -41.83 -34.36
N GLN A 295 -20.02 -42.90 -33.86
CA GLN A 295 -21.39 -42.82 -33.32
C GLN A 295 -21.40 -42.06 -32.00
N ARG A 296 -22.17 -40.96 -31.95
CA ARG A 296 -22.50 -40.24 -30.71
C ARG A 296 -23.99 -40.44 -30.44
N ASP A 297 -24.34 -40.79 -29.20
CA ASP A 297 -25.73 -40.74 -28.76
C ASP A 297 -26.15 -39.27 -28.53
N PRO A 298 -27.09 -38.72 -29.31
CA PRO A 298 -27.50 -37.33 -29.22
C PRO A 298 -28.13 -36.95 -27.88
N GLN A 299 -28.67 -37.93 -27.12
CA GLN A 299 -29.33 -37.69 -25.84
C GLN A 299 -28.36 -37.64 -24.63
N VAL A 300 -27.10 -38.02 -24.81
CA VAL A 300 -26.12 -38.04 -23.72
C VAL A 300 -25.53 -36.66 -23.45
N GLY A 301 -25.48 -35.78 -24.46
CA GLY A 301 -24.93 -34.43 -24.32
C GLY A 301 -25.70 -33.54 -23.32
N CYS A 302 -27.03 -33.62 -23.31
CA CYS A 302 -27.88 -32.93 -22.33
C CYS A 302 -27.83 -33.60 -20.95
N LYS A 303 -27.87 -34.93 -20.90
CA LYS A 303 -27.71 -35.68 -19.63
C LYS A 303 -26.37 -35.46 -18.95
N MET A 304 -25.29 -35.23 -19.69
CA MET A 304 -23.97 -34.95 -19.13
C MET A 304 -23.94 -33.60 -18.40
N GLN A 305 -24.57 -32.54 -18.94
CA GLN A 305 -24.65 -31.25 -18.24
C GLN A 305 -25.48 -31.35 -16.95
N ASP A 306 -26.59 -32.09 -16.98
CA ASP A 306 -27.46 -32.25 -15.81
C ASP A 306 -26.86 -33.21 -14.78
N ALA A 307 -26.17 -34.26 -15.22
CA ALA A 307 -25.38 -35.14 -14.36
C ALA A 307 -24.20 -34.42 -13.71
N CYS A 308 -23.50 -33.55 -14.44
CA CYS A 308 -22.44 -32.69 -13.89
C CYS A 308 -23.00 -31.70 -12.87
N ARG A 309 -24.17 -31.09 -13.10
CA ARG A 309 -24.83 -30.22 -12.12
C ARG A 309 -25.26 -30.96 -10.86
N ALA A 310 -25.84 -32.16 -11.01
CA ALA A 310 -26.22 -33.00 -9.89
C ALA A 310 -25.00 -33.49 -9.09
N PHE A 311 -23.89 -33.80 -9.78
CA PHE A 311 -22.64 -34.23 -9.15
C PHE A 311 -21.91 -33.09 -8.43
N MET A 312 -21.89 -31.88 -9.00
CA MET A 312 -21.22 -30.72 -8.39
C MET A 312 -22.03 -30.09 -7.24
N GLY A 313 -23.36 -30.29 -7.22
CA GLY A 313 -24.25 -29.63 -6.26
C GLY A 313 -24.37 -28.12 -6.52
N ILE A 314 -25.32 -27.47 -5.83
CA ILE A 314 -25.52 -26.01 -5.90
C ILE A 314 -25.28 -25.44 -4.50
N ALA A 315 -24.39 -24.46 -4.39
CA ALA A 315 -24.17 -23.72 -3.16
C ALA A 315 -25.30 -22.69 -2.97
N VAL A 316 -26.05 -22.81 -1.87
CA VAL A 316 -27.22 -21.97 -1.57
C VAL A 316 -27.02 -21.31 -0.20
N SER A 317 -27.44 -20.05 -0.04
CA SER A 317 -27.34 -19.35 1.24
C SER A 317 -28.30 -19.97 2.27
N VAL A 318 -27.90 -20.08 3.54
CA VAL A 318 -28.76 -20.60 4.62
C VAL A 318 -30.07 -19.80 4.76
N LYS A 319 -30.08 -18.52 4.35
CA LYS A 319 -31.31 -17.69 4.32
C LYS A 319 -32.32 -18.11 3.24
N GLN A 320 -31.89 -18.84 2.20
CA GLN A 320 -32.77 -19.36 1.13
C GLN A 320 -33.38 -20.73 1.48
N LEU A 321 -32.79 -21.49 2.41
CA LEU A 321 -33.31 -22.81 2.83
C LEU A 321 -34.58 -22.73 3.69
N HIS A 322 -34.86 -21.58 4.31
CA HIS A 322 -36.01 -21.41 5.21
C HIS A 322 -37.29 -20.91 4.52
N ALA A 323 -37.27 -20.66 3.20
CA ALA A 323 -38.42 -20.14 2.47
C ALA A 323 -39.30 -21.23 1.82
N ASP A 324 -38.77 -22.45 1.60
CA ASP A 324 -39.40 -23.44 0.71
C ASP A 324 -39.98 -24.69 1.43
N ALA A 325 -40.04 -24.72 2.76
CA ALA A 325 -40.43 -25.91 3.53
C ALA A 325 -41.93 -25.99 3.92
N ALA A 326 -42.85 -25.51 3.08
CA ALA A 326 -44.28 -25.60 3.37
C ALA A 326 -45.14 -25.79 2.12
N PHE A 327 -45.18 -27.01 1.56
CA PHE A 327 -46.40 -27.60 0.97
C PHE A 327 -46.17 -29.07 0.56
N GLU A 328 -47.20 -29.91 0.78
CA GLU A 328 -47.44 -31.31 0.33
C GLU A 328 -47.29 -32.47 1.34
N GLU A 329 -48.44 -32.85 1.92
CA GLU A 329 -48.97 -34.22 2.06
C GLU A 329 -50.51 -34.03 1.95
N THR A 330 -51.28 -34.73 1.10
CA THR A 330 -51.75 -36.11 1.27
C THR A 330 -52.42 -36.64 -0.01
N SER A 331 -52.18 -37.90 -0.37
CA SER A 331 -53.01 -38.67 -1.32
C SER A 331 -53.18 -40.09 -0.79
N GLU A 332 -54.42 -40.48 -0.47
CA GLU A 332 -54.82 -41.86 -0.16
C GLU A 332 -55.67 -42.43 -1.31
N ASN A 333 -55.21 -43.58 -1.81
CA ASN A 333 -55.92 -44.81 -2.20
C ASN A 333 -57.36 -44.77 -2.73
N LEU A 334 -57.63 -45.54 -3.80
CA LEU A 334 -58.50 -46.73 -3.77
C LEU A 334 -58.52 -47.49 -5.11
N SER A 335 -58.77 -48.80 -5.01
CA SER A 335 -58.56 -49.85 -6.01
C SER A 335 -59.79 -50.76 -6.22
N PHE A 336 -59.79 -51.49 -7.35
CA PHE A 336 -60.51 -52.76 -7.70
C PHE A 336 -62.01 -52.73 -8.08
N PRO A 337 -62.60 -53.78 -8.72
CA PRO A 337 -62.08 -54.93 -9.52
C PRO A 337 -62.88 -55.29 -10.82
N GLN A 338 -62.40 -56.30 -11.57
CA GLN A 338 -63.00 -56.98 -12.75
C GLN A 338 -63.94 -58.17 -12.42
N ALA A 339 -64.60 -58.71 -13.48
CA ALA A 339 -65.34 -59.99 -13.67
C ALA A 339 -66.89 -59.85 -13.61
N GLU A 340 -67.74 -60.53 -14.39
CA GLU A 340 -67.65 -61.85 -15.04
C GLU A 340 -68.77 -62.02 -16.10
N THR A 341 -68.62 -62.99 -17.01
CA THR A 341 -69.55 -63.35 -18.10
C THR A 341 -70.54 -64.46 -17.71
N SER A 342 -71.78 -64.46 -18.23
CA SER A 342 -72.43 -65.59 -18.96
C SER A 342 -73.98 -65.61 -18.89
N GLY A 343 -74.63 -66.08 -19.98
CA GLY A 343 -75.87 -66.88 -19.88
C GLY A 343 -77.12 -66.41 -20.65
N ALA A 344 -77.63 -67.32 -21.52
CA ALA A 344 -79.03 -67.53 -21.92
C ALA A 344 -79.65 -66.79 -23.15
N LYS A 345 -79.47 -67.45 -24.30
CA LYS A 345 -80.47 -67.93 -25.28
C LYS A 345 -81.90 -67.33 -25.32
N GLN A 346 -82.26 -66.97 -26.56
CA GLN A 346 -83.48 -67.32 -27.33
C GLN A 346 -84.75 -66.44 -27.32
N MET A 347 -85.18 -66.20 -28.57
CA MET A 347 -86.52 -66.06 -29.14
C MET A 347 -87.16 -64.66 -29.22
N VAL A 348 -87.19 -64.23 -30.49
CA VAL A 348 -87.87 -63.10 -31.13
C VAL A 348 -89.35 -63.44 -31.36
N ASN A 349 -90.27 -62.52 -31.02
CA ASN A 349 -91.28 -61.92 -31.94
C ASN A 349 -92.49 -61.31 -31.20
N LYS A 350 -92.62 -59.97 -31.27
CA LYS A 350 -93.76 -59.26 -31.92
C LYS A 350 -93.56 -57.74 -31.81
N PRO A 351 -93.98 -56.95 -32.81
CA PRO A 351 -93.78 -55.51 -32.82
C PRO A 351 -94.82 -54.85 -31.93
N SER A 352 -94.36 -53.98 -31.04
CA SER A 352 -95.22 -53.08 -30.27
C SER A 352 -94.69 -51.67 -30.49
N THR A 353 -95.57 -50.80 -30.94
CA THR A 353 -95.40 -49.35 -30.98
C THR A 353 -94.59 -48.87 -29.78
N ILE A 354 -93.43 -48.25 -30.04
CA ILE A 354 -92.55 -47.70 -29.01
C ILE A 354 -93.38 -46.68 -28.21
N PRO A 355 -93.65 -46.91 -26.92
CA PRO A 355 -94.42 -45.98 -26.10
C PRO A 355 -93.71 -44.62 -26.09
N GLU A 356 -94.45 -43.52 -26.10
CA GLU A 356 -93.89 -42.15 -26.15
C GLU A 356 -92.85 -41.91 -25.05
N GLU A 357 -93.00 -42.59 -23.91
CA GLU A 357 -92.03 -42.59 -22.80
C GLU A 357 -90.63 -43.12 -23.21
N TRP A 358 -90.55 -44.12 -24.09
CA TRP A 358 -89.27 -44.66 -24.57
C TRP A 358 -88.61 -43.77 -25.61
N LYS A 359 -89.41 -43.05 -26.43
CA LYS A 359 -88.88 -42.01 -27.32
C LYS A 359 -88.34 -40.83 -26.52
N ALA A 360 -89.06 -40.38 -25.50
CA ALA A 360 -88.60 -39.32 -24.59
C ALA A 360 -87.31 -39.73 -23.83
N ARG A 361 -87.23 -40.99 -23.37
CA ARG A 361 -86.03 -41.54 -22.73
C ARG A 361 -84.84 -41.59 -23.70
N LEU A 362 -85.07 -41.96 -24.95
CA LEU A 362 -84.05 -42.04 -25.99
C LEU A 362 -83.55 -40.65 -26.40
N ASP A 363 -84.45 -39.67 -26.55
CA ASP A 363 -84.09 -38.28 -26.82
C ASP A 363 -83.34 -37.64 -25.65
N GLU A 364 -83.70 -37.95 -24.40
CA GLU A 364 -82.95 -37.52 -23.21
C GLU A 364 -81.53 -38.12 -23.21
N LEU A 365 -81.41 -39.43 -23.46
CA LEU A 365 -80.11 -40.10 -23.56
C LEU A 365 -79.26 -39.55 -24.71
N LYS A 366 -79.87 -39.25 -25.85
CA LYS A 366 -79.21 -38.63 -27.00
C LYS A 366 -78.72 -37.22 -26.65
N THR A 367 -79.54 -36.42 -25.99
CA THR A 367 -79.17 -35.07 -25.53
C THR A 367 -78.04 -35.13 -24.50
N GLN A 368 -78.06 -36.10 -23.58
CA GLN A 368 -76.96 -36.30 -22.64
C GLN A 368 -75.66 -36.74 -23.33
N LEU A 369 -75.75 -37.61 -24.34
CA LEU A 369 -74.59 -38.02 -25.13
C LEU A 369 -74.02 -36.84 -25.93
N GLU A 370 -74.87 -36.04 -26.56
CA GLU A 370 -74.46 -34.83 -27.29
C GLU A 370 -73.79 -33.81 -26.36
N ARG A 371 -74.32 -33.59 -25.15
CA ARG A 371 -73.66 -32.74 -24.14
C ARG A 371 -72.29 -33.29 -23.71
N LYS A 372 -72.16 -34.60 -23.51
CA LYS A 372 -70.87 -35.22 -23.15
C LYS A 372 -69.86 -35.14 -24.29
N VAL A 373 -70.29 -35.36 -25.53
CA VAL A 373 -69.44 -35.21 -26.72
C VAL A 373 -68.96 -33.77 -26.85
N GLN A 374 -69.85 -32.79 -26.63
CA GLN A 374 -69.48 -31.38 -26.66
C GLN A 374 -68.47 -31.01 -25.57
N ALA A 375 -68.68 -31.48 -24.33
CA ALA A 375 -67.74 -31.26 -23.23
C ALA A 375 -66.34 -31.83 -23.53
N VAL A 376 -66.28 -33.05 -24.07
CA VAL A 376 -65.01 -33.69 -24.47
C VAL A 376 -64.34 -32.96 -25.64
N GLN A 377 -65.12 -32.38 -26.57
CA GLN A 377 -64.58 -31.58 -27.66
C GLN A 377 -64.01 -30.23 -27.17
N ASP A 378 -64.66 -29.61 -26.19
CA ASP A 378 -64.20 -28.36 -25.59
C ASP A 378 -62.94 -28.58 -24.74
N GLU A 379 -62.88 -29.67 -23.98
CA GLU A 379 -61.69 -30.09 -23.25
C GLU A 379 -60.52 -30.41 -24.19
N ASN A 380 -60.76 -31.13 -25.30
CA ASN A 380 -59.75 -31.34 -26.34
C ASN A 380 -59.24 -30.04 -26.98
N ARG A 381 -60.11 -29.03 -27.12
CA ARG A 381 -59.70 -27.71 -27.61
C ARG A 381 -58.79 -26.99 -26.60
N SER A 382 -59.14 -27.04 -25.31
CA SER A 382 -58.31 -26.47 -24.25
C SER A 382 -56.94 -27.13 -24.20
N LEU A 383 -56.90 -28.47 -24.19
CA LEU A 383 -55.64 -29.22 -24.16
C LEU A 383 -54.74 -28.93 -25.36
N ARG A 384 -55.33 -28.73 -26.55
CA ARG A 384 -54.56 -28.31 -27.74
C ARG A 384 -53.98 -26.90 -27.59
N HIS A 385 -54.73 -25.98 -27.00
CA HIS A 385 -54.23 -24.63 -26.72
C HIS A 385 -53.08 -24.66 -25.71
N ASP A 386 -53.23 -25.41 -24.62
CA ASP A 386 -52.19 -25.57 -23.60
C ASP A 386 -50.93 -26.25 -24.16
N LEU A 387 -51.10 -27.24 -25.04
CA LEU A 387 -49.99 -27.89 -25.73
C LEU A 387 -49.22 -26.90 -26.62
N MET A 388 -49.92 -26.07 -27.40
CA MET A 388 -49.30 -25.03 -28.22
C MET A 388 -48.57 -23.99 -27.38
N SER A 389 -49.20 -23.52 -26.28
CA SER A 389 -48.58 -22.60 -25.32
C SER A 389 -47.30 -23.18 -24.70
N SER A 390 -47.33 -24.47 -24.35
CA SER A 390 -46.17 -25.18 -23.81
C SER A 390 -45.06 -25.34 -24.86
N GLN A 391 -45.42 -25.63 -26.12
CA GLN A 391 -44.46 -25.72 -27.23
C GLN A 391 -43.77 -24.37 -27.52
N GLU A 392 -44.51 -23.26 -27.49
CA GLU A 392 -43.94 -21.91 -27.64
C GLU A 392 -42.97 -21.56 -26.50
N LYS A 393 -43.33 -21.89 -25.25
CA LYS A 393 -42.45 -21.72 -24.08
C LYS A 393 -41.18 -22.56 -24.22
N ASN A 394 -41.30 -23.81 -24.69
CA ASN A 394 -40.15 -24.68 -24.93
C ASN A 394 -39.24 -24.11 -26.03
N ALA A 395 -39.80 -23.62 -27.14
CA ALA A 395 -39.03 -22.98 -28.22
C ALA A 395 -38.26 -21.75 -27.71
N LYS A 396 -38.90 -20.91 -26.90
CA LYS A 396 -38.25 -19.77 -26.26
C LYS A 396 -37.12 -20.20 -25.32
N PHE A 397 -37.36 -21.23 -24.50
CA PHE A 397 -36.35 -21.77 -23.59
C PHE A 397 -35.12 -22.30 -24.36
N PHE A 398 -35.31 -23.01 -25.47
CA PHE A 398 -34.19 -23.46 -26.31
C PHE A 398 -33.40 -22.31 -26.93
N SER A 399 -34.08 -21.23 -27.32
CA SER A 399 -33.43 -20.01 -27.81
C SER A 399 -32.58 -19.34 -26.73
N ASP A 400 -33.13 -19.19 -25.52
CA ASP A 400 -32.41 -18.59 -24.39
C ASP A 400 -31.21 -19.45 -23.97
N PHE A 401 -31.34 -20.78 -24.03
CA PHE A 401 -30.27 -21.72 -23.73
C PHE A 401 -29.14 -21.65 -24.76
N ALA A 402 -29.46 -21.49 -26.05
CA ALA A 402 -28.47 -21.27 -27.10
C ALA A 402 -27.68 -19.96 -26.86
N ALA A 403 -28.37 -18.87 -26.54
CA ALA A 403 -27.74 -17.59 -26.23
C ALA A 403 -26.83 -17.66 -24.98
N LEU A 404 -27.25 -18.39 -23.95
CA LEU A 404 -26.43 -18.65 -22.75
C LEU A 404 -25.19 -19.49 -23.08
N ARG A 405 -25.31 -20.50 -23.93
CA ARG A 405 -24.18 -21.31 -24.39
C ARG A 405 -23.14 -20.45 -25.12
N ASP A 406 -23.59 -19.57 -26.00
CA ASP A 406 -22.69 -18.70 -26.77
C ASP A 406 -21.99 -17.69 -25.84
N LYS A 407 -22.70 -17.10 -24.88
CA LYS A 407 -22.09 -16.27 -23.83
C LYS A 407 -21.06 -17.03 -22.99
N ASN A 408 -21.37 -18.28 -22.62
CA ASN A 408 -20.45 -19.11 -21.84
C ASN A 408 -19.20 -19.47 -22.67
N SER A 409 -19.35 -19.67 -23.99
CA SER A 409 -18.21 -19.88 -24.89
C SER A 409 -17.31 -18.65 -24.98
N ILE A 410 -17.88 -17.44 -25.01
CA ILE A 410 -17.12 -16.18 -24.98
C ILE A 410 -16.38 -16.05 -23.65
N MET A 411 -17.08 -16.29 -22.54
CA MET A 411 -16.49 -16.20 -21.20
C MET A 411 -15.33 -17.19 -21.00
N CYS A 412 -15.43 -18.41 -21.55
CA CYS A 412 -14.32 -19.36 -21.56
C CYS A 412 -13.10 -18.84 -22.33
N LEU A 413 -13.32 -18.11 -23.44
CA LEU A 413 -12.27 -17.48 -24.22
C LEU A 413 -11.59 -16.37 -23.42
N ASP A 414 -12.37 -15.50 -22.77
CA ASP A 414 -11.85 -14.40 -21.93
C ASP A 414 -11.04 -14.94 -20.75
N VAL A 415 -11.49 -16.02 -20.12
CA VAL A 415 -10.75 -16.70 -19.05
C VAL A 415 -9.43 -17.27 -19.57
N ALA A 416 -9.40 -17.87 -20.76
CA ALA A 416 -8.17 -18.38 -21.36
C ALA A 416 -7.18 -17.25 -21.68
N VAL A 417 -7.66 -16.12 -22.21
CA VAL A 417 -6.83 -14.93 -22.46
C VAL A 417 -6.26 -14.40 -21.14
N GLY A 418 -7.11 -14.23 -20.11
CA GLY A 418 -6.67 -13.79 -18.79
C GLY A 418 -5.64 -14.72 -18.14
N GLN A 419 -5.77 -16.04 -18.34
CA GLN A 419 -4.77 -17.01 -17.89
C GLN A 419 -3.42 -16.81 -18.59
N THR A 420 -3.40 -16.53 -19.90
CA THR A 420 -2.15 -16.26 -20.62
C THR A 420 -1.50 -14.94 -20.22
N GLU A 421 -2.28 -13.90 -19.93
CA GLU A 421 -1.74 -12.62 -19.42
C GLU A 421 -1.15 -12.79 -18.03
N ARG A 422 -1.84 -13.54 -17.16
CA ARG A 422 -1.33 -13.85 -15.82
C ARG A 422 0.02 -14.59 -15.89
N GLU A 423 0.17 -15.54 -16.81
CA GLU A 423 1.43 -16.27 -16.99
C GLU A 423 2.58 -15.35 -17.43
N LYS A 424 2.30 -14.41 -18.34
CA LYS A 424 3.29 -13.39 -18.76
C LYS A 424 3.70 -12.49 -17.60
N LEU A 425 2.73 -12.03 -16.81
CA LEU A 425 3.01 -11.20 -15.63
C LEU A 425 3.84 -11.95 -14.58
N PHE A 426 3.62 -13.25 -14.40
CA PHE A 426 4.46 -14.07 -13.52
C PHE A 426 5.91 -14.16 -14.03
N GLN A 427 6.11 -14.34 -15.33
CA GLN A 427 7.45 -14.35 -15.93
C GLN A 427 8.18 -13.00 -15.76
N GLU A 428 7.49 -11.88 -15.94
CA GLU A 428 8.05 -10.54 -15.70
C GLU A 428 8.40 -10.31 -14.23
N LEU A 429 7.54 -10.78 -13.31
CA LEU A 429 7.78 -10.70 -11.87
C LEU A 429 9.06 -11.45 -11.48
N ASP A 430 9.26 -12.65 -12.00
CA ASP A 430 10.46 -13.46 -11.71
C ASP A 430 11.72 -12.84 -12.32
N ALA A 431 11.63 -12.25 -13.51
CA ALA A 431 12.73 -11.50 -14.11
C ALA A 431 13.13 -10.29 -13.25
N LEU A 432 12.16 -9.49 -12.80
CA LEU A 432 12.40 -8.34 -11.91
C LEU A 432 12.95 -8.74 -10.54
N ARG A 433 12.53 -9.89 -10.00
CA ARG A 433 13.09 -10.45 -8.76
C ARG A 433 14.55 -10.82 -8.93
N SER A 434 14.90 -11.45 -10.06
CA SER A 434 16.29 -11.79 -10.37
C SER A 434 17.18 -10.54 -10.51
N GLU A 435 16.67 -9.49 -11.15
CA GLU A 435 17.39 -8.21 -11.27
C GLU A 435 17.56 -7.51 -9.92
N ASN A 436 16.52 -7.49 -9.08
CA ASN A 436 16.61 -6.96 -7.72
C ASN A 436 17.63 -7.71 -6.87
N ALA A 437 17.71 -9.05 -6.99
CA ALA A 437 18.72 -9.83 -6.28
C ALA A 437 20.16 -9.43 -6.70
N LYS A 438 20.40 -9.22 -8.00
CA LYS A 438 21.70 -8.74 -8.50
C LYS A 438 22.03 -7.33 -8.01
N LEU A 439 21.05 -6.45 -7.93
CA LEU A 439 21.23 -5.09 -7.41
C LEU A 439 21.54 -5.12 -5.90
N GLN A 440 20.85 -5.97 -5.14
CA GLN A 440 21.10 -6.16 -3.72
C GLN A 440 22.50 -6.73 -3.44
N GLU A 441 23.02 -7.60 -4.32
CA GLU A 441 24.39 -8.12 -4.21
C GLU A 441 25.44 -7.02 -4.44
N LYS A 442 25.20 -6.08 -5.37
CA LYS A 442 26.11 -4.96 -5.65
C LYS A 442 26.07 -3.84 -4.59
N HIS A 443 24.94 -3.67 -3.93
CA HIS A 443 24.72 -2.62 -2.93
C HIS A 443 25.77 -2.59 -1.79
N PRO A 444 26.10 -3.71 -1.10
CA PRO A 444 27.08 -3.69 -0.01
C PRO A 444 28.48 -3.29 -0.46
N ASP A 445 28.90 -3.63 -1.68
CA ASP A 445 30.24 -3.28 -2.17
C ASP A 445 30.35 -1.79 -2.48
N LEU A 446 29.31 -1.19 -3.09
CA LEU A 446 29.21 0.26 -3.24
C LEU A 446 29.19 0.96 -1.86
N CYS A 447 28.49 0.42 -0.87
CA CYS A 447 28.47 0.98 0.48
C CYS A 447 29.85 0.94 1.16
N LYS A 448 30.64 -0.12 0.94
CA LYS A 448 32.03 -0.20 1.44
C LYS A 448 32.90 0.86 0.77
N GLU A 449 32.77 1.04 -0.54
CA GLU A 449 33.54 2.04 -1.29
C GLU A 449 33.20 3.47 -0.85
N ILE A 450 31.92 3.79 -0.66
CA ILE A 450 31.47 5.08 -0.12
C ILE A 450 32.02 5.30 1.30
N THR A 451 32.01 4.27 2.15
CA THR A 451 32.54 4.37 3.52
C THR A 451 34.05 4.60 3.51
N SER A 452 34.79 3.92 2.63
CA SER A 452 36.22 4.12 2.43
C SER A 452 36.53 5.55 1.99
N LEU A 453 35.86 6.04 0.95
CA LEU A 453 36.04 7.42 0.45
C LEU A 453 35.69 8.46 1.51
N LYS A 454 34.62 8.26 2.28
CA LYS A 454 34.28 9.14 3.41
C LYS A 454 35.36 9.14 4.49
N SER A 455 35.94 7.98 4.81
CA SER A 455 37.02 7.88 5.81
C SER A 455 38.28 8.61 5.34
N GLN A 456 38.64 8.48 4.06
CA GLN A 456 39.76 9.19 3.45
C GLN A 456 39.54 10.71 3.46
N LEU A 457 38.31 11.15 3.17
CA LEU A 457 37.96 12.57 3.20
C LEU A 457 37.99 13.16 4.62
N SER A 458 37.53 12.40 5.62
CA SER A 458 37.62 12.83 7.03
C SER A 458 39.07 12.96 7.52
N ALA A 459 39.97 12.07 7.08
CA ALA A 459 41.40 12.14 7.42
C ALA A 459 42.10 13.37 6.79
N CYS A 460 41.69 13.78 5.59
CA CYS A 460 42.17 15.04 4.98
C CYS A 460 41.68 16.29 5.74
N SER A 461 40.48 16.26 6.33
CA SER A 461 39.91 17.42 7.04
C SER A 461 40.56 17.71 8.39
N SER A 462 41.14 16.71 9.06
CA SER A 462 41.85 16.87 10.34
C SER A 462 43.26 17.46 10.19
N SER A 463 43.70 17.72 8.95
CA SER A 463 45.07 18.10 8.61
C SER A 463 45.23 19.57 8.21
N GLN A 464 44.18 20.38 8.34
CA GLN A 464 44.23 21.81 8.02
C GLN A 464 44.52 22.62 9.28
N VAL A 465 45.62 23.39 9.27
CA VAL A 465 45.97 24.32 10.36
C VAL A 465 46.33 25.68 9.76
N SER A 466 45.64 26.72 10.19
CA SER A 466 45.97 28.10 9.81
C SER A 466 45.45 29.11 10.82
N PHE A 467 46.21 30.18 11.04
CA PHE A 467 45.76 31.28 11.87
C PHE A 467 46.20 32.63 11.31
N HIS A 468 45.46 33.68 11.67
CA HIS A 468 45.78 35.07 11.39
C HIS A 468 45.34 35.92 12.58
N ALA A 469 46.30 36.64 13.17
CA ALA A 469 46.08 37.53 14.31
C ALA A 469 46.72 38.89 14.06
N VAL A 470 46.11 39.95 14.61
CA VAL A 470 46.61 41.33 14.52
C VAL A 470 46.69 41.99 15.89
N LEU A 471 47.50 43.05 15.96
CA LEU A 471 47.72 43.79 17.19
C LEU A 471 46.54 44.74 17.41
N SER A 472 45.78 44.62 18.50
CA SER A 472 44.53 45.39 18.66
C SER A 472 44.73 46.90 18.79
N ALA A 473 45.83 47.35 19.40
CA ALA A 473 46.13 48.76 19.66
C ALA A 473 47.64 49.00 19.67
N ASP A 474 48.07 50.25 19.53
CA ASP A 474 49.48 50.60 19.51
C ASP A 474 50.22 50.17 20.79
N VAL A 475 51.41 49.60 20.64
CA VAL A 475 52.21 49.11 21.77
C VAL A 475 53.62 49.70 21.71
N THR A 476 54.09 50.24 22.84
CA THR A 476 55.50 50.58 23.05
C THR A 476 56.15 49.58 23.98
N THR A 477 57.34 49.11 23.63
CA THR A 477 58.12 48.13 24.39
C THR A 477 59.51 48.68 24.69
N THR A 478 60.02 48.39 25.88
CA THR A 478 61.34 48.86 26.37
C THR A 478 62.24 47.71 26.82
N SER A 479 61.81 46.47 26.55
CA SER A 479 62.48 45.24 26.94
C SER A 479 62.00 44.11 26.05
N GLU A 480 62.77 43.04 25.96
CA GLU A 480 62.35 41.84 25.25
C GLU A 480 61.14 41.18 25.93
N ARG A 481 60.08 40.96 25.16
CA ARG A 481 58.86 40.26 25.59
C ARG A 481 58.07 39.71 24.40
N ILE A 482 57.18 38.77 24.67
CA ILE A 482 56.21 38.27 23.69
C ILE A 482 55.25 39.40 23.31
N LEU A 483 55.02 39.58 22.01
CA LEU A 483 54.01 40.51 21.51
C LEU A 483 52.67 39.79 21.39
N TYR A 484 51.68 40.23 22.17
CA TYR A 484 50.35 39.63 22.20
C TYR A 484 49.45 40.22 21.11
N LEU A 485 49.11 39.45 20.08
CA LEU A 485 48.11 39.82 19.07
C LEU A 485 46.75 39.20 19.49
N ARG A 486 45.86 40.03 20.04
CA ARG A 486 44.61 39.54 20.66
C ARG A 486 43.48 39.38 19.64
N ASP A 487 43.50 40.14 18.56
CA ASP A 487 42.44 40.14 17.55
C ASP A 487 42.73 39.02 16.55
N VAL A 488 42.03 37.90 16.69
CA VAL A 488 42.22 36.68 15.88
C VAL A 488 41.07 36.56 14.88
N PHE A 489 41.40 36.60 13.60
CA PHE A 489 40.42 36.48 12.50
C PHE A 489 40.29 35.06 11.97
N LEU A 490 41.35 34.26 12.10
CA LEU A 490 41.39 32.87 11.65
C LEU A 490 42.17 32.05 12.67
N ASN A 491 41.67 30.86 13.01
CA ASN A 491 42.35 29.90 13.89
C ASN A 491 41.89 28.46 13.60
N ILE A 492 41.95 28.05 12.34
CA ILE A 492 41.65 26.69 11.90
C ILE A 492 42.71 25.75 12.51
N GLY A 493 42.26 24.67 13.14
CA GLY A 493 43.13 23.76 13.91
C GLY A 493 43.47 24.24 15.32
N GLY A 494 43.01 25.44 15.74
CA GLY A 494 43.06 25.89 17.14
C GLY A 494 44.46 26.12 17.72
N GLY A 495 45.49 26.24 16.89
CA GLY A 495 46.88 26.31 17.34
C GLY A 495 47.28 27.66 17.96
N TYR A 496 46.62 28.78 17.60
CA TYR A 496 46.98 30.10 18.12
C TYR A 496 46.18 30.47 19.38
N ASN A 497 46.87 30.93 20.43
CA ASN A 497 46.24 31.35 21.67
C ASN A 497 46.29 32.87 21.84
N ASN A 498 45.12 33.52 21.77
CA ASN A 498 44.98 34.98 21.84
C ASN A 498 45.29 35.60 23.21
N LYS A 499 45.38 34.79 24.27
CA LYS A 499 45.76 35.27 25.62
C LYS A 499 47.27 35.28 25.81
N THR A 500 47.98 34.38 25.13
CA THR A 500 49.43 34.20 25.29
C THR A 500 50.24 34.72 24.10
N GLY A 501 49.61 34.92 22.94
CA GLY A 501 50.28 35.31 21.70
C GLY A 501 51.09 34.18 21.05
N ILE A 502 50.94 32.95 21.55
CA ILE A 502 51.75 31.78 21.17
C ILE A 502 50.92 30.86 20.28
N PHE A 503 51.51 30.46 19.15
CA PHE A 503 51.06 29.35 18.34
C PHE A 503 51.67 28.05 18.86
N THR A 504 50.87 27.01 19.06
CA THR A 504 51.32 25.65 19.37
C THR A 504 50.93 24.76 18.19
N ALA A 505 51.90 24.08 17.57
CA ALA A 505 51.64 23.25 16.40
C ALA A 505 50.74 22.05 16.77
N PRO A 506 49.51 21.94 16.21
CA PRO A 506 48.63 20.81 16.50
C PRO A 506 49.08 19.50 15.85
N VAL A 507 49.79 19.60 14.73
CA VAL A 507 50.32 18.46 13.95
C VAL A 507 51.76 18.75 13.52
N THR A 508 52.54 17.71 13.31
CA THR A 508 53.90 17.85 12.77
C THR A 508 53.83 18.14 11.27
N GLY A 509 54.60 19.10 10.79
CA GLY A 509 54.64 19.41 9.35
C GLY A 509 55.45 20.64 9.00
N VAL A 510 55.35 21.05 7.73
CA VAL A 510 56.00 22.26 7.23
C VAL A 510 55.02 23.43 7.33
N TYR A 511 55.38 24.43 8.13
CA TYR A 511 54.59 25.63 8.34
C TYR A 511 55.22 26.84 7.67
N MET A 512 54.39 27.72 7.10
CA MET A 512 54.78 29.05 6.66
C MET A 512 54.30 30.08 7.67
N PHE A 513 55.23 30.76 8.33
CA PHE A 513 54.93 31.89 9.21
C PHE A 513 55.20 33.21 8.50
N MET A 514 54.31 34.17 8.69
CA MET A 514 54.39 35.50 8.12
C MET A 514 54.09 36.53 9.19
N ALA A 515 54.99 37.47 9.39
CA ALA A 515 54.83 38.56 10.34
C ALA A 515 54.99 39.89 9.62
N THR A 516 54.17 40.87 9.98
CA THR A 516 54.31 42.25 9.51
C THR A 516 54.36 43.19 10.69
N SER A 517 55.13 44.27 10.60
CA SER A 517 55.05 45.35 11.57
C SER A 517 55.33 46.71 10.95
N SER A 518 54.78 47.73 11.58
CA SER A 518 55.01 49.14 11.25
C SER A 518 55.22 49.95 12.53
N PRO A 519 56.14 50.93 12.55
CA PRO A 519 56.32 51.82 13.69
C PRO A 519 55.11 52.71 13.94
N ASN A 520 54.80 52.98 15.22
CA ASN A 520 53.79 53.99 15.56
C ASN A 520 54.36 55.43 15.40
N LYS A 521 53.53 56.38 14.94
CA LYS A 521 53.89 57.79 14.71
C LYS A 521 53.91 58.61 16.04
N PRO A 522 54.73 59.68 16.13
CA PRO A 522 55.72 60.17 15.16
C PRO A 522 57.02 59.36 15.20
N ALA A 523 57.61 59.17 14.02
CA ALA A 523 58.48 58.05 13.69
C ALA A 523 59.99 58.34 13.66
N SER A 524 60.44 59.52 14.09
CA SER A 524 61.81 59.96 13.79
C SER A 524 62.93 59.27 14.58
N GLU A 525 62.62 58.47 15.61
CA GLU A 525 63.64 57.84 16.48
C GLU A 525 63.32 56.41 16.96
N HIS A 526 62.32 55.75 16.38
CA HIS A 526 61.84 54.46 16.91
C HIS A 526 61.76 53.37 15.84
N GLU A 527 62.33 52.21 16.17
CA GLU A 527 62.31 51.00 15.36
C GLU A 527 61.13 50.10 15.76
N ALA A 528 60.61 49.34 14.79
CA ALA A 528 59.67 48.25 15.01
C ALA A 528 60.37 46.94 14.61
N ARG A 529 61.17 46.42 15.55
CA ARG A 529 61.87 45.15 15.37
C ARG A 529 61.15 44.00 16.07
N LEU A 530 60.85 42.94 15.32
CA LEU A 530 60.26 41.70 15.83
C LEU A 530 61.05 40.49 15.36
N ASP A 531 61.25 39.57 16.28
CA ASP A 531 61.76 38.22 16.00
C ASP A 531 60.59 37.25 15.93
N VAL A 532 60.59 36.37 14.93
CA VAL A 532 59.76 35.16 14.89
C VAL A 532 60.56 34.07 15.56
N VAL A 533 60.08 33.59 16.71
CA VAL A 533 60.79 32.64 17.56
C VAL A 533 60.07 31.29 17.52
N LEU A 534 60.80 30.24 17.15
CA LEU A 534 60.45 28.85 17.44
C LEU A 534 61.16 28.47 18.74
N GLU A 535 60.59 27.61 19.57
CA GLU A 535 61.08 27.25 20.92
C GLU A 535 62.61 27.09 21.07
N ASN A 536 63.30 26.63 20.02
CA ASN A 536 64.74 26.39 19.97
C ASN A 536 65.59 27.50 19.30
N GLY A 537 65.00 28.61 18.84
CA GLY A 537 65.73 29.73 18.23
C GLY A 537 64.90 30.73 17.42
N VAL A 538 65.55 31.83 17.01
CA VAL A 538 64.96 32.82 16.10
C VAL A 538 64.98 32.26 14.67
N ILE A 539 63.81 32.12 14.05
CA ILE A 539 63.63 31.56 12.71
C ILE A 539 63.38 32.62 11.64
N GLY A 540 63.26 33.88 12.05
CA GLY A 540 63.10 35.03 11.18
C GLY A 540 63.07 36.31 12.01
N TYR A 541 63.35 37.45 11.39
CA TYR A 541 63.19 38.75 12.02
C TYR A 541 62.75 39.78 10.98
N LEU A 542 62.13 40.85 11.46
CA LEU A 542 61.77 42.02 10.66
C LEU A 542 62.12 43.28 11.44
N CYS A 543 62.52 44.32 10.73
CA CYS A 543 62.85 45.61 11.31
C CYS A 543 62.34 46.71 10.38
N ALA A 544 61.48 47.57 10.89
CA ALA A 544 61.01 48.77 10.21
C ALA A 544 61.44 50.03 10.99
N SER A 545 61.78 51.09 10.29
CA SER A 545 62.15 52.37 10.90
C SER A 545 61.45 53.53 10.18
N GLY A 546 61.28 54.66 10.85
CA GLY A 546 60.58 55.79 10.25
C GLY A 546 59.14 55.43 9.84
N THR A 547 58.76 55.79 8.62
CA THR A 547 57.41 55.51 8.08
C THR A 547 57.32 54.21 7.29
N GLU A 548 58.35 53.37 7.34
CA GLU A 548 58.39 52.11 6.59
C GLU A 548 57.62 51.01 7.32
N SER A 549 57.26 49.96 6.60
CA SER A 549 56.71 48.72 7.17
C SER A 549 57.55 47.55 6.70
N ALA A 550 57.74 46.55 7.55
CA ALA A 550 58.54 45.38 7.24
C ALA A 550 57.71 44.10 7.37
N SER A 551 57.99 43.12 6.52
CA SER A 551 57.45 41.77 6.62
C SER A 551 58.57 40.74 6.65
N CYS A 552 58.32 39.64 7.35
CA CYS A 552 59.19 38.46 7.36
C CYS A 552 58.33 37.23 7.05
N HIS A 553 58.86 36.34 6.21
CA HIS A 553 58.25 35.08 5.87
C HIS A 553 59.27 33.96 6.09
N THR A 554 58.89 32.89 6.77
CA THR A 554 59.78 31.75 7.02
C THR A 554 58.99 30.45 6.88
N ALA A 555 59.57 29.51 6.14
CA ALA A 555 59.05 28.15 6.01
C ALA A 555 59.93 27.23 6.85
N VAL A 556 59.33 26.59 7.86
CA VAL A 556 60.08 25.78 8.84
C VAL A 556 59.30 24.53 9.18
N LYS A 557 60.03 23.44 9.43
CA LYS A 557 59.45 22.21 9.97
C LYS A 557 59.21 22.41 11.47
N VAL A 558 57.98 22.16 11.91
CA VAL A 558 57.57 22.29 13.32
C VAL A 558 56.96 20.96 13.75
N GLN A 559 57.38 20.46 14.91
CA GLN A 559 56.84 19.25 15.52
C GLN A 559 55.56 19.56 16.29
N ALA A 560 54.64 18.60 16.34
CA ALA A 560 53.44 18.72 17.16
C ALA A 560 53.81 19.07 18.61
N GLY A 561 53.19 20.13 19.14
CA GLY A 561 53.44 20.64 20.49
C GLY A 561 54.51 21.75 20.58
N GLU A 562 55.36 21.94 19.57
CA GLU A 562 56.33 23.04 19.56
C GLU A 562 55.64 24.40 19.42
N LYS A 563 56.26 25.41 20.02
CA LYS A 563 55.70 26.75 20.15
C LYS A 563 56.39 27.76 19.26
N VAL A 564 55.59 28.63 18.63
CA VAL A 564 56.05 29.75 17.81
C VAL A 564 55.38 31.05 18.26
N TRP A 565 56.14 32.14 18.41
CA TRP A 565 55.62 33.44 18.83
C TRP A 565 56.44 34.61 18.28
N LEU A 566 55.89 35.83 18.40
CA LEU A 566 56.61 37.06 18.11
C LEU A 566 57.25 37.62 19.37
N ARG A 567 58.53 37.97 19.30
CA ARG A 567 59.30 38.57 20.39
C ARG A 567 59.80 39.96 19.99
N THR A 568 59.63 40.91 20.90
CA THR A 568 60.14 42.29 20.77
C THR A 568 61.62 42.38 21.14
N TYR A 569 62.33 43.34 20.55
CA TYR A 569 63.78 43.52 20.73
C TYR A 569 64.12 44.65 21.73
N ASP A 570 65.30 44.59 22.36
CA ASP A 570 65.74 45.47 23.46
C ASP A 570 66.21 46.88 23.02
N GLN A 571 65.39 47.60 22.25
CA GLN A 571 65.59 49.01 21.91
C GLN A 571 64.24 49.69 21.69
N ARG A 572 63.67 50.32 22.73
CA ARG A 572 62.45 51.17 22.72
C ARG A 572 61.54 51.02 21.48
N CYS A 573 61.05 49.81 21.18
CA CYS A 573 60.33 49.53 19.95
C CYS A 573 58.88 49.98 20.04
N ARG A 574 58.34 50.59 18.98
CA ARG A 574 56.93 50.99 18.89
C ARG A 574 56.25 50.27 17.74
N PHE A 575 55.07 49.71 18.00
CA PHE A 575 54.28 48.96 17.02
C PHE A 575 52.92 49.63 16.84
N ALA A 576 52.53 49.85 15.59
CA ALA A 576 51.19 50.29 15.23
C ALA A 576 50.18 49.13 15.37
N GLY A 577 49.07 49.39 16.04
CA GLY A 577 47.93 48.47 16.19
C GLY A 577 47.05 48.41 14.93
N GLY A 578 45.91 47.74 15.03
CA GLY A 578 45.08 47.39 13.88
C GLY A 578 45.81 46.45 12.90
N TRP A 579 45.55 46.64 11.61
CA TRP A 579 46.07 45.79 10.52
C TRP A 579 47.56 45.98 10.21
N TRP A 580 48.23 46.94 10.87
CA TRP A 580 49.63 47.30 10.58
C TRP A 580 50.64 46.29 11.16
N THR A 581 50.29 45.63 12.27
CA THR A 581 51.10 44.58 12.88
C THR A 581 50.32 43.28 12.94
N SER A 582 50.78 42.26 12.22
CA SER A 582 50.07 40.98 12.06
C SER A 582 51.00 39.78 12.17
N PHE A 583 50.42 38.63 12.52
CA PHE A 583 51.08 37.34 12.55
C PHE A 583 50.17 36.26 11.99
N THR A 584 50.69 35.53 11.01
CA THR A 584 49.98 34.48 10.27
C THR A 584 50.81 33.22 10.26
N GLY A 585 50.16 32.06 10.40
CA GLY A 585 50.79 30.76 10.18
C GLY A 585 49.87 29.86 9.38
N VAL A 586 50.42 29.13 8.41
CA VAL A 586 49.68 28.17 7.58
C VAL A 586 50.48 26.88 7.47
N LEU A 587 49.84 25.74 7.73
CA LEU A 587 50.40 24.42 7.43
C LEU A 587 50.38 24.18 5.93
N ILE A 588 51.55 24.05 5.32
CA ILE A 588 51.71 23.76 3.89
C ILE A 588 51.52 22.27 3.64
N THR A 589 52.17 21.45 4.45
CA THR A 589 52.15 20.00 4.26
C THR A 589 52.24 19.30 5.61
N PRO A 590 51.23 18.52 6.02
CA PRO A 590 51.34 17.65 7.18
C PRO A 590 52.37 16.55 6.91
N GLU A 591 53.14 16.17 7.92
CA GLU A 591 53.95 14.95 7.89
C GLU A 591 53.07 13.81 8.41
N VAL A 592 52.67 12.91 7.50
CA VAL A 592 51.78 11.77 7.79
C VAL A 592 52.56 10.60 8.37
#